data_AF-A0A920J6D0-F1
#
_entry.id   AF-A0A920J6D0-F1
#
_cell.length_a   1.000
_cell.length_b   1.000
_cell.length_c   1.000
_cell.angle_alpha   90.00
_cell.angle_beta   90.00
_cell.angle_gamma   90.00
#
_symmetry.space_group_name_H-M   'P 1'
#
loop_
_entity.id
_entity.type
_entity.pdbx_description
1 polymer ?
#
loop_
_entity_poly.entity_id
_entity_poly.type
_entity_poly.pdbx_seq_one_letter_code
_entity_poly.pdbx_strand_id
1 'polypeptide(L)'
;MQEDYQYLPGEARTIDVNGETYGVVGVLEKVALVPKLDTAVIIPKSSAEEDFDVEQKPTTVYVRAAEGTVDSTSQALPVAINLGGSEGVVVAVPSDLLEAQGAVDTTLRNILFLMGGLALLVGGVGIANVMSISVIQRSGEIGIRRALGHTKVTIAMQFVLEALFVGVLGGLAGVLAGVGVIYLVSAVLGWVATLNLPLFLVAGGMALIVSIIAGLYPALKAARLEPLETLRLG
;
A
#
# COMPACT_ATOMS: atom_id res chain seq x y z
N MET A 1 -14.89 14.76 9.86
CA MET A 1 -16.32 15.04 10.14
C MET A 1 -16.85 13.88 10.97
N GLN A 2 -16.69 13.93 12.29
CA GLN A 2 -17.09 12.83 13.18
C GLN A 2 -17.50 13.36 14.58
N GLU A 3 -18.12 14.54 14.65
CA GLU A 3 -18.37 15.22 15.92
C GLU A 3 -19.80 15.76 16.15
N ASP A 4 -20.80 15.47 15.32
CA ASP A 4 -22.12 16.14 15.44
C ASP A 4 -23.33 15.22 15.73
N TYR A 5 -23.13 14.14 16.49
CA TYR A 5 -24.27 13.42 17.08
C TYR A 5 -24.08 13.27 18.58
N GLN A 6 -24.10 14.39 19.30
CA GLN A 6 -24.24 14.40 20.76
C GLN A 6 -25.57 13.75 21.14
N TYR A 7 -25.47 12.62 21.86
CA TYR A 7 -26.59 11.87 22.39
C TYR A 7 -27.15 12.57 23.64
N LEU A 8 -28.46 12.81 23.67
CA LEU A 8 -29.19 13.14 24.89
C LEU A 8 -29.88 11.87 25.42
N PRO A 9 -29.65 11.45 26.68
CA PRO A 9 -30.32 10.29 27.25
C PRO A 9 -31.82 10.54 27.41
N GLY A 10 -32.67 9.75 26.74
CA GLY A 10 -34.13 9.74 26.94
C GLY A 10 -35.00 10.15 25.74
N GLU A 11 -34.42 10.52 24.60
CA GLU A 11 -35.19 10.80 23.38
C GLU A 11 -35.40 9.51 22.57
N ALA A 12 -36.65 9.08 22.41
CA ALA A 12 -36.99 7.95 21.55
C ALA A 12 -36.69 8.34 20.10
N ARG A 13 -35.54 7.91 19.58
CA ARG A 13 -35.23 8.08 18.15
C ARG A 13 -36.19 7.21 17.37
N THR A 14 -37.16 7.82 16.71
CA THR A 14 -38.05 7.11 15.79
C THR A 14 -37.60 7.30 14.36
N ILE A 15 -37.79 6.29 13.52
CA ILE A 15 -37.59 6.34 12.07
C ILE A 15 -38.91 5.96 11.40
N ASP A 16 -39.18 6.60 10.26
CA ASP A 16 -40.29 6.21 9.39
C ASP A 16 -39.80 5.15 8.41
N VAL A 17 -40.49 4.01 8.39
CA VAL A 17 -40.22 2.89 7.48
C VAL A 17 -41.50 2.61 6.72
N ASN A 18 -41.57 3.05 5.47
CA ASN A 18 -42.73 2.86 4.59
C ASN A 18 -44.08 3.28 5.21
N GLY A 19 -44.10 4.38 5.99
CA GLY A 19 -45.31 4.93 6.61
C GLY A 19 -45.62 4.42 8.02
N GLU A 20 -44.83 3.48 8.54
CA GLU A 20 -44.90 3.01 9.92
C GLU A 20 -43.74 3.56 10.75
N THR A 21 -44.03 4.01 11.97
CA THR A 21 -43.04 4.65 12.85
C THR A 21 -42.42 3.64 13.81
N TYR A 22 -41.11 3.42 13.68
CA TYR A 22 -40.35 2.48 14.51
C TYR A 22 -39.40 3.19 15.47
N GLY A 23 -39.30 2.70 16.71
CA GLY A 23 -38.26 3.11 17.65
C GLY A 23 -36.91 2.46 17.37
N VAL A 24 -35.83 3.24 17.36
CA VAL A 24 -34.45 2.76 17.19
C VAL A 24 -33.92 2.23 18.53
N VAL A 25 -33.74 0.90 18.60
CA VAL A 25 -33.20 0.22 19.79
C VAL A 25 -31.67 0.21 19.81
N GLY A 26 -31.02 0.28 18.65
CA GLY A 26 -29.56 0.30 18.52
C GLY A 26 -29.11 0.53 17.08
N VAL A 27 -27.83 0.84 16.92
CA VAL A 27 -27.16 1.01 15.62
C VAL A 27 -26.02 0.00 15.55
N LEU A 28 -26.02 -0.82 14.51
CA LEU A 28 -24.98 -1.82 14.28
C LEU A 28 -23.68 -1.14 13.84
N GLU A 29 -22.53 -1.63 14.30
CA GLU A 29 -21.23 -1.24 13.72
C GLU A 29 -21.10 -1.78 12.29
N LYS A 30 -20.28 -1.13 11.46
CA LYS A 30 -20.12 -1.50 10.06
C LYS A 30 -19.71 -2.97 9.90
N VAL A 31 -20.43 -3.69 9.04
CA VAL A 31 -20.19 -5.11 8.79
C VAL A 31 -19.44 -5.27 7.47
N ALA A 32 -18.11 -5.33 7.54
CA ALA A 32 -17.24 -5.43 6.35
C ALA A 32 -17.58 -6.63 5.43
N LEU A 33 -18.07 -7.73 6.01
CA LEU A 33 -18.44 -8.94 5.28
C LEU A 33 -19.74 -8.78 4.48
N VAL A 34 -20.61 -7.85 4.86
CA VAL A 34 -21.91 -7.65 4.20
C VAL A 34 -22.23 -6.15 4.12
N PRO A 35 -21.60 -5.42 3.17
CA PRO A 35 -21.75 -3.96 3.07
C PRO A 35 -23.19 -3.47 2.91
N LYS A 36 -24.10 -4.31 2.40
CA LYS A 36 -25.53 -3.99 2.30
C LYS A 36 -26.20 -3.76 3.66
N LEU A 37 -25.65 -4.30 4.75
CA LEU A 37 -26.19 -4.11 6.09
C LEU A 37 -25.90 -2.71 6.64
N ASP A 38 -24.85 -2.03 6.16
CA ASP A 38 -24.47 -0.68 6.62
C ASP A 38 -25.55 0.38 6.29
N THR A 39 -26.43 0.09 5.34
CA THR A 39 -27.55 0.95 4.93
C THR A 39 -28.91 0.31 5.16
N ALA A 40 -28.98 -0.81 5.87
CA ALA A 40 -30.21 -1.55 6.10
C ALA A 40 -30.85 -1.16 7.44
N VAL A 41 -32.18 -1.17 7.48
CA VAL A 41 -32.95 -1.18 8.73
C VAL A 41 -33.31 -2.62 9.05
N ILE A 42 -33.01 -3.07 10.27
CA ILE A 42 -33.29 -4.43 10.74
C ILE A 42 -34.47 -4.35 11.71
N ILE A 43 -35.58 -4.98 11.33
CA ILE A 43 -36.77 -5.09 12.17
C ILE A 43 -37.03 -6.56 12.56
N PRO A 44 -37.69 -6.83 13.70
CA PRO A 44 -38.12 -8.16 14.05
C PRO A 44 -39.03 -8.76 12.97
N LYS A 45 -38.89 -10.06 12.71
CA LYS A 45 -39.72 -10.77 11.73
C LYS A 45 -41.22 -10.60 12.01
N SER A 46 -41.63 -10.68 13.28
CA SER A 46 -43.02 -10.53 13.68
C SER A 46 -43.60 -9.16 13.30
N SER A 47 -42.84 -8.08 13.50
CA SER A 47 -43.26 -6.73 13.12
C SER A 47 -43.34 -6.56 11.61
N ALA A 48 -42.40 -7.17 10.87
CA ALA A 48 -42.46 -7.15 9.41
C ALA A 48 -43.74 -7.84 8.88
N GLU A 49 -44.13 -8.98 9.47
CA GLU A 49 -45.33 -9.72 9.09
C GLU A 49 -46.62 -8.98 9.43
N GLU A 50 -46.68 -8.32 10.59
CA GLU A 50 -47.86 -7.57 11.04
C GLU A 50 -48.05 -6.25 10.26
N ASP A 51 -46.97 -5.50 10.05
CA ASP A 51 -47.05 -4.12 9.55
C ASP A 51 -46.96 -4.02 8.03
N PHE A 52 -46.31 -4.98 7.34
CA PHE A 52 -46.02 -4.89 5.91
C PHE A 52 -46.54 -6.06 5.05
N ASP A 53 -47.33 -6.98 5.63
CA ASP A 53 -47.92 -8.15 4.94
C ASP A 53 -46.90 -8.92 4.09
N VAL A 54 -45.68 -9.11 4.62
CA VAL A 54 -44.56 -9.69 3.86
C VAL A 54 -44.77 -11.19 3.71
N GLU A 55 -44.75 -11.70 2.47
CA GLU A 55 -44.78 -13.14 2.21
C GLU A 55 -43.60 -13.85 2.90
N GLN A 56 -43.83 -15.04 3.47
CA GLN A 56 -42.80 -15.85 4.14
C GLN A 56 -41.83 -16.54 3.16
N LYS A 57 -41.15 -15.74 2.32
CA LYS A 57 -40.17 -16.20 1.32
C LYS A 57 -38.86 -15.43 1.50
N PRO A 58 -37.95 -15.88 2.38
CA PRO A 58 -36.69 -15.19 2.61
C PRO A 58 -35.81 -15.24 1.35
N THR A 59 -35.36 -14.07 0.90
CA THR A 59 -34.41 -13.98 -0.23
C THR A 59 -32.98 -14.32 0.18
N THR A 60 -32.64 -14.17 1.46
CA THR A 60 -31.28 -14.42 1.97
C THR A 60 -31.35 -14.94 3.40
N VAL A 61 -30.58 -15.99 3.69
CA VAL A 61 -30.45 -16.58 5.02
C VAL A 61 -29.00 -16.49 5.45
N TYR A 62 -28.75 -15.82 6.58
CA TYR A 62 -27.42 -15.73 7.17
C TYR A 62 -27.21 -16.92 8.12
N VAL A 63 -26.17 -17.70 7.88
CA VAL A 63 -25.80 -18.86 8.69
C VAL A 63 -24.46 -18.61 9.36
N ARG A 64 -24.39 -18.83 10.67
CA ARG A 64 -23.13 -18.81 11.42
C ARG A 64 -22.61 -20.25 11.53
N ALA A 65 -21.51 -20.54 10.83
CA ALA A 65 -20.78 -21.80 11.00
C ALA A 65 -19.95 -21.78 12.29
N ALA A 66 -19.66 -22.97 12.83
CA ALA A 66 -18.68 -23.10 13.90
C ALA A 66 -17.27 -22.80 13.38
N GLU A 67 -16.36 -22.41 14.27
CA GLU A 67 -14.97 -22.13 13.89
C GLU A 67 -14.34 -23.36 13.22
N GLY A 68 -13.64 -23.13 12.10
CA GLY A 68 -12.97 -24.19 11.34
C GLY A 68 -13.87 -25.09 10.49
N THR A 69 -15.20 -24.90 10.49
CA THR A 69 -16.14 -25.71 9.68
C THR A 69 -16.79 -24.94 8.54
N VAL A 70 -16.31 -23.73 8.21
CA VAL A 70 -16.94 -22.85 7.23
C VAL A 70 -17.06 -23.53 5.86
N ASP A 71 -15.98 -24.11 5.33
CA ASP A 71 -15.95 -24.76 4.01
C ASP A 71 -16.82 -26.01 3.94
N SER A 72 -16.75 -26.86 4.98
CA SER A 72 -17.56 -28.08 5.02
C SER A 72 -19.05 -27.76 5.18
N THR A 73 -19.37 -26.70 5.93
CA THR A 73 -20.75 -26.23 6.09
C THR A 73 -21.26 -25.60 4.80
N SER A 74 -20.45 -24.75 4.14
CA SER A 74 -20.85 -24.07 2.90
C SER A 74 -21.13 -25.05 1.76
N GLN A 75 -20.40 -26.15 1.67
CA GLN A 75 -20.63 -27.22 0.69
C GLN A 75 -21.85 -28.09 1.02
N ALA A 76 -22.16 -28.28 2.31
CA ALA A 76 -23.30 -29.09 2.73
C ALA A 76 -24.64 -28.34 2.66
N LEU A 77 -24.64 -27.01 2.83
CA LEU A 77 -25.83 -26.17 2.89
C LEU A 77 -26.74 -26.27 1.64
N PRO A 78 -26.24 -26.25 0.39
CA PRO A 78 -27.09 -26.37 -0.78
C PRO A 78 -27.89 -27.67 -0.78
N VAL A 79 -27.27 -28.78 -0.35
CA VAL A 79 -27.92 -30.10 -0.27
C VAL A 79 -28.91 -30.15 0.88
N ALA A 80 -28.55 -29.59 2.04
CA ALA A 80 -29.41 -29.60 3.23
C ALA A 80 -30.66 -28.71 3.09
N ILE A 81 -30.55 -27.59 2.37
CA ILE A 81 -31.65 -26.63 2.21
C ILE A 81 -32.52 -26.99 0.99
N ASN A 82 -31.94 -27.58 -0.06
CA ASN A 82 -32.67 -27.88 -1.30
C ASN A 82 -33.47 -29.19 -1.22
N LEU A 83 -34.33 -29.35 -0.21
CA LEU A 83 -35.18 -30.53 0.06
C LEU A 83 -36.27 -30.75 -1.01
N GLY A 84 -35.92 -30.80 -2.30
CA GLY A 84 -36.81 -31.01 -3.44
C GLY A 84 -37.29 -29.73 -4.15
N GLY A 85 -36.66 -28.58 -3.90
CA GLY A 85 -36.93 -27.34 -4.61
C GLY A 85 -36.33 -27.34 -6.02
N SER A 86 -37.02 -26.75 -6.99
CA SER A 86 -36.49 -26.58 -8.36
C SER A 86 -35.51 -25.42 -8.48
N GLU A 87 -35.41 -24.56 -7.47
CA GLU A 87 -34.52 -23.40 -7.44
C GLU A 87 -33.21 -23.72 -6.71
N GLY A 88 -32.08 -23.42 -7.36
CA GLY A 88 -30.76 -23.64 -6.78
C GLY A 88 -30.44 -22.61 -5.68
N VAL A 89 -30.02 -23.11 -4.52
CA VAL A 89 -29.51 -22.25 -3.44
C VAL A 89 -28.07 -21.89 -3.73
N VAL A 90 -27.76 -20.60 -3.84
CA VAL A 90 -26.38 -20.10 -3.96
C VAL A 90 -25.87 -19.77 -2.56
N VAL A 91 -24.80 -20.45 -2.15
CA VAL A 91 -24.10 -20.17 -0.89
C VAL A 91 -22.90 -19.28 -1.21
N ALA A 92 -22.87 -18.10 -0.60
CA ALA A 92 -21.73 -17.21 -0.66
C ALA A 92 -21.05 -17.18 0.71
N VAL A 93 -19.78 -17.54 0.76
CA VAL A 93 -18.96 -17.40 1.98
C VAL A 93 -18.26 -16.05 1.90
N PRO A 94 -18.53 -15.11 2.83
CA PRO A 94 -17.90 -13.79 2.78
C PRO A 94 -16.36 -13.81 2.91
N SER A 95 -15.77 -14.87 3.47
CA SER A 95 -14.32 -15.05 3.52
C SER A 95 -13.71 -15.15 2.12
N ASP A 96 -14.35 -15.85 1.18
CA ASP A 96 -13.81 -16.07 -0.17
C ASP A 96 -13.65 -14.74 -0.93
N LEU A 97 -14.59 -13.81 -0.72
CA LEU A 97 -14.53 -12.46 -1.31
C LEU A 97 -13.42 -11.61 -0.71
N LEU A 98 -13.14 -11.75 0.59
CA LEU A 98 -12.06 -11.05 1.28
C LEU A 98 -10.69 -11.65 0.92
N GLU A 99 -10.61 -12.97 0.80
CA GLU A 99 -9.42 -13.68 0.34
C GLU A 99 -9.09 -13.33 -1.11
N ALA A 100 -10.09 -13.29 -1.99
CA ALA A 100 -9.92 -12.88 -3.37
C ALA A 100 -9.42 -11.42 -3.47
N GLN A 101 -9.99 -10.49 -2.70
CA GLN A 101 -9.52 -9.10 -2.63
C GLN A 101 -8.08 -9.03 -2.09
N GLY A 102 -7.79 -9.74 -1.00
CA GLY A 102 -6.45 -9.79 -0.42
C GLY A 102 -5.39 -10.36 -1.38
N ALA A 103 -5.76 -11.34 -2.20
CA ALA A 103 -4.89 -11.91 -3.23
C ALA A 103 -4.60 -10.90 -4.36
N VAL A 104 -5.61 -10.14 -4.81
CA VAL A 104 -5.45 -9.07 -5.80
C VAL A 104 -4.56 -7.95 -5.24
N ASP A 105 -4.84 -7.49 -4.03
CA ASP A 105 -4.06 -6.43 -3.37
C ASP A 105 -2.60 -6.85 -3.18
N THR A 106 -2.36 -8.09 -2.76
CA THR A 106 -1.01 -8.63 -2.61
C THR A 106 -0.28 -8.70 -3.95
N THR A 107 -0.97 -9.13 -5.01
CA THR A 107 -0.40 -9.19 -6.36
C THR A 107 -0.03 -7.80 -6.88
N LEU A 108 -0.94 -6.83 -6.78
CA LEU A 108 -0.68 -5.45 -7.18
C LEU A 108 0.47 -4.85 -6.39
N ARG A 109 0.45 -5.00 -5.06
CA ARG A 109 1.53 -4.56 -4.17
C ARG A 109 2.88 -5.14 -4.60
N ASN A 110 2.95 -6.43 -4.92
CA ASN A 110 4.19 -7.07 -5.35
C ASN A 110 4.68 -6.51 -6.70
N ILE A 111 3.79 -6.30 -7.67
CA ILE A 111 4.14 -5.69 -8.95
C ILE A 111 4.71 -4.27 -8.73
N LEU A 112 4.05 -3.47 -7.89
CA LEU A 112 4.50 -2.12 -7.56
C LEU A 112 5.87 -2.13 -6.87
N PHE A 113 6.13 -3.07 -5.96
CA PHE A 113 7.45 -3.22 -5.34
C PHE A 113 8.53 -3.62 -6.33
N LEU A 114 8.23 -4.53 -7.26
CA LEU A 114 9.17 -4.93 -8.30
C LEU A 114 9.49 -3.76 -9.23
N MET A 115 8.49 -2.98 -9.64
CA MET A 115 8.67 -1.78 -10.45
C MET A 115 9.49 -0.72 -9.72
N GLY A 116 9.21 -0.50 -8.43
CA GLY A 116 10.00 0.40 -7.58
C GLY A 116 11.45 -0.06 -7.45
N GLY A 117 11.68 -1.36 -7.26
CA GLY A 117 13.01 -1.95 -7.23
C GLY A 117 13.77 -1.79 -8.56
N LEU A 118 13.10 -1.97 -9.69
CA LEU A 118 13.68 -1.73 -11.01
C LEU A 118 14.03 -0.25 -11.21
N ALA A 119 13.16 0.67 -10.79
CA ALA A 119 13.44 2.10 -10.84
C ALA A 119 14.67 2.49 -10.00
N LEU A 120 14.82 1.90 -8.80
CA LEU A 120 16.02 2.06 -7.99
C LEU A 120 17.27 1.53 -8.69
N LEU A 121 17.19 0.37 -9.34
CA LEU A 121 18.32 -0.21 -10.09
C LEU A 121 18.74 0.72 -11.23
N VAL A 122 17.80 1.18 -12.06
CA VAL A 122 18.07 2.12 -13.16
C VAL A 122 18.65 3.43 -12.63
N GLY A 123 18.11 3.96 -11.54
CA GLY A 123 18.65 5.14 -10.86
C GLY A 123 20.08 4.93 -10.37
N GLY A 124 20.38 3.79 -9.76
CA GLY A 124 21.73 3.40 -9.32
C GLY A 124 22.72 3.30 -10.47
N VAL A 125 22.33 2.71 -11.60
CA VAL A 125 23.16 2.69 -12.83
C VAL A 125 23.40 4.11 -13.35
N GLY A 126 22.40 4.98 -13.30
CA GLY A 126 22.53 6.39 -13.64
C GLY A 126 23.57 7.11 -12.76
N ILE A 127 23.49 6.92 -11.44
CA ILE A 127 24.47 7.48 -10.48
C ILE A 127 25.87 6.95 -10.80
N ALA A 128 26.03 5.64 -10.98
CA ALA A 128 27.31 5.02 -11.30
C ALA A 128 27.92 5.56 -12.60
N ASN A 129 27.09 5.81 -13.62
CA ASN A 129 27.53 6.36 -14.90
C ASN A 129 28.04 7.80 -14.76
N VAL A 130 27.25 8.68 -14.13
CA VAL A 130 27.64 10.08 -13.89
C VAL A 130 28.92 10.15 -13.05
N MET A 131 29.01 9.33 -12.00
CA MET A 131 30.21 9.26 -11.16
C MET A 131 31.43 8.76 -11.93
N SER A 132 31.26 7.75 -12.80
CA SER A 132 32.35 7.24 -13.64
C SER A 132 32.90 8.30 -14.60
N ILE A 133 32.02 9.13 -15.16
CA ILE A 133 32.43 10.27 -16.02
C ILE A 133 33.15 11.33 -15.19
N SER A 134 32.64 11.67 -14.00
CA SER A 134 33.27 12.64 -13.07
C SER A 134 34.70 12.25 -12.70
N VAL A 135 34.96 10.94 -12.48
CA VAL A 135 36.31 10.43 -12.19
C VAL A 135 37.28 10.68 -13.34
N ILE A 136 36.84 10.53 -14.59
CA ILE A 136 37.68 10.76 -15.77
C ILE A 136 38.00 12.25 -15.90
N GLN A 137 36.98 13.11 -15.78
CA GLN A 137 37.13 14.56 -15.88
C GLN A 137 38.05 15.14 -14.79
N ARG A 138 38.00 14.58 -13.58
CA ARG A 138 38.78 15.05 -12.41
C ARG A 138 40.05 14.23 -12.18
N SER A 139 40.44 13.37 -13.12
CA SER A 139 41.58 12.44 -12.97
C SER A 139 42.91 13.13 -12.64
N GLY A 140 43.19 14.28 -13.27
CA GLY A 140 44.38 15.09 -12.98
C GLY A 140 44.41 15.62 -11.54
N GLU A 141 43.28 16.11 -11.01
CA GLU A 141 43.19 16.55 -9.61
C GLU A 141 43.43 15.40 -8.64
N ILE A 142 42.88 14.21 -8.93
CA ILE A 142 43.04 13.01 -8.12
C ILE A 142 44.51 12.58 -8.09
N GLY A 143 45.20 12.64 -9.23
CA GLY A 143 46.63 12.39 -9.35
C GLY A 143 47.48 13.29 -8.46
N ILE A 144 47.19 14.60 -8.45
CA ILE A 144 47.86 15.58 -7.59
C ILE A 144 47.59 15.28 -6.11
N ARG A 145 46.34 14.99 -5.71
CA ARG A 145 46.01 14.63 -4.32
C ARG A 145 46.74 13.36 -3.86
N ARG A 146 46.87 12.38 -4.75
CA ARG A 146 47.62 11.14 -4.49
C ARG A 146 49.12 11.39 -4.35
N ALA A 147 49.70 12.30 -5.14
CA ALA A 147 51.10 12.70 -5.04
C ALA A 147 51.40 13.45 -3.72
N LEU A 148 50.43 14.23 -3.22
CA LEU A 148 50.51 14.91 -1.93
C LEU A 148 50.30 13.99 -0.71
N GLY A 149 50.08 12.68 -0.94
CA GLY A 149 50.01 11.68 0.13
C GLY A 149 48.61 11.26 0.57
N HIS A 150 47.53 11.68 -0.12
CA HIS A 150 46.19 11.16 0.20
C HIS A 150 46.11 9.63 -0.01
N THR A 151 45.55 8.94 0.99
CA THR A 151 45.37 7.47 0.91
C THR A 151 44.28 7.11 -0.12
N LYS A 152 44.38 5.90 -0.67
CA LYS A 152 43.35 5.34 -1.58
C LYS A 152 41.96 5.35 -0.93
N VAL A 153 41.90 5.09 0.37
CA VAL A 153 40.66 5.06 1.16
C VAL A 153 40.04 6.46 1.27
N THR A 154 40.86 7.49 1.52
CA THR A 154 40.36 8.87 1.60
C THR A 154 39.72 9.32 0.29
N ILE A 155 40.35 9.01 -0.85
CA ILE A 155 39.79 9.32 -2.17
C ILE A 155 38.51 8.53 -2.41
N ALA A 156 38.50 7.22 -2.13
CA ALA A 156 37.31 6.40 -2.30
C ALA A 156 36.13 6.90 -1.46
N MET A 157 36.36 7.25 -0.19
CA MET A 157 35.33 7.80 0.70
C MET A 157 34.74 9.11 0.17
N GLN A 158 35.56 9.98 -0.41
CA GLN A 158 35.06 11.22 -1.03
C GLN A 158 34.05 10.91 -2.14
N PHE A 159 34.37 9.99 -3.04
CA PHE A 159 33.47 9.61 -4.14
C PHE A 159 32.20 8.87 -3.67
N VAL A 160 32.31 8.01 -2.65
CA VAL A 160 31.13 7.36 -2.05
C VAL A 160 30.21 8.40 -1.41
N LEU A 161 30.76 9.39 -0.71
CA LEU A 161 29.97 10.48 -0.13
C LEU A 161 29.34 11.37 -1.20
N GLU A 162 30.03 11.62 -2.32
CA GLU A 162 29.47 12.35 -3.46
C GLU A 162 28.28 11.58 -4.07
N ALA A 163 28.42 10.27 -4.25
CA ALA A 163 27.34 9.40 -4.71
C ALA A 163 26.15 9.35 -3.73
N LEU A 164 26.45 9.28 -2.42
CA LEU A 164 25.42 9.32 -1.38
C LEU A 164 24.66 10.64 -1.40
N PHE A 165 25.36 11.76 -1.57
CA PHE A 165 24.75 13.09 -1.62
C PHE A 165 23.82 13.24 -2.83
N VAL A 166 24.27 12.80 -4.01
CA VAL A 166 23.43 12.75 -5.22
C VAL A 166 22.21 11.85 -5.01
N GLY A 167 22.42 10.69 -4.39
CA GLY A 167 21.35 9.74 -4.05
C GLY A 167 20.32 10.32 -3.08
N VAL A 168 20.76 11.02 -2.03
CA VAL A 168 19.87 11.69 -1.06
C VAL A 168 19.07 12.80 -1.71
N LEU A 169 19.71 13.66 -2.52
CA LEU A 169 19.01 14.73 -3.22
C LEU A 169 17.99 14.19 -4.24
N GLY A 170 18.38 13.17 -5.01
CA GLY A 170 17.49 12.48 -5.93
C GLY A 170 16.34 11.78 -5.20
N GLY A 171 16.62 11.13 -4.07
CA GLY A 171 15.62 10.49 -3.22
C GLY A 171 14.63 11.49 -2.64
N LEU A 172 15.10 12.62 -2.10
CA LEU A 172 14.24 13.70 -1.59
C LEU A 172 13.36 14.29 -2.71
N ALA A 173 13.94 14.58 -3.87
CA ALA A 173 13.18 15.05 -5.03
C ALA A 173 12.14 14.03 -5.49
N GLY A 174 12.49 12.74 -5.51
CA GLY A 174 11.59 11.64 -5.85
C GLY A 174 10.44 11.48 -4.84
N VAL A 175 10.72 11.60 -3.53
CA VAL A 175 9.69 11.57 -2.48
C VAL A 175 8.73 12.74 -2.64
N LEU A 176 9.25 13.96 -2.84
CA LEU A 176 8.42 15.15 -3.05
C LEU A 176 7.54 15.01 -4.29
N ALA A 177 8.10 14.55 -5.41
CA ALA A 177 7.35 14.31 -6.63
C ALA A 177 6.28 13.22 -6.43
N GLY A 178 6.63 12.10 -5.79
CA GLY A 178 5.72 10.99 -5.52
C GLY A 178 4.56 11.40 -4.60
N VAL A 179 4.85 12.14 -3.53
CA VAL A 179 3.81 12.73 -2.66
C VAL A 179 2.92 13.68 -3.45
N GLY A 180 3.50 14.53 -4.30
CA GLY A 180 2.73 15.40 -5.19
C GLY A 180 1.77 14.64 -6.11
N VAL A 181 2.22 13.53 -6.70
CA VAL A 181 1.38 12.65 -7.54
C VAL A 181 0.25 12.02 -6.72
N ILE A 182 0.54 11.53 -5.51
CA ILE A 182 -0.49 10.95 -4.62
C ILE A 182 -1.60 11.98 -4.35
N TYR A 183 -1.23 13.20 -3.92
CA TYR A 183 -2.22 14.24 -3.64
C TYR A 183 -3.00 14.68 -4.88
N LEU A 184 -2.34 14.78 -6.04
CA LEU A 184 -2.99 15.17 -7.29
C LEU A 184 -4.02 14.13 -7.72
N VAL A 185 -3.64 12.85 -7.73
CA VAL A 185 -4.55 11.76 -8.12
C VAL A 185 -5.69 11.62 -7.11
N SER A 186 -5.40 11.71 -5.81
CA SER A 186 -6.43 11.68 -4.76
C SER A 186 -7.43 12.82 -4.90
N ALA A 187 -6.99 14.03 -5.23
CA ALA A 187 -7.88 15.17 -5.43
C ALA A 187 -8.80 15.00 -6.65
N VAL A 188 -8.28 14.45 -7.75
CA VAL A 188 -9.06 14.22 -8.98
C VAL A 188 -10.08 13.10 -8.81
N LEU A 189 -9.73 12.03 -8.08
CA LEU A 189 -10.59 10.86 -7.90
C LEU A 189 -11.47 10.92 -6.65
N GLY A 190 -11.34 11.96 -5.82
CA GLY A 190 -12.07 12.07 -4.55
C GLY A 190 -11.63 11.04 -3.50
N TRP A 191 -10.40 10.54 -3.58
CA TRP A 191 -9.87 9.55 -2.65
C TRP A 191 -9.18 10.19 -1.45
N VAL A 192 -9.17 9.49 -0.32
CA VAL A 192 -8.40 9.91 0.86
C VAL A 192 -6.93 9.53 0.66
N ALA A 193 -6.06 10.53 0.55
CA ALA A 193 -4.62 10.31 0.49
C ALA A 193 -4.11 9.80 1.85
N THR A 194 -3.55 8.60 1.87
CA THR A 194 -2.91 8.02 3.07
C THR A 194 -1.42 7.80 2.80
N LEU A 195 -0.58 8.30 3.70
CA LEU A 195 0.88 8.18 3.61
C LEU A 195 1.38 7.24 4.70
N ASN A 196 2.04 6.15 4.31
CA ASN A 196 2.63 5.19 5.24
C ASN A 196 4.09 5.56 5.54
N LEU A 197 4.29 6.30 6.64
CA LEU A 197 5.61 6.81 7.03
C LEU A 197 6.69 5.70 7.19
N PRO A 198 6.42 4.53 7.81
CA PRO A 198 7.35 3.41 7.83
C PRO A 198 7.85 3.00 6.45
N LEU A 199 6.98 3.01 5.43
CA LEU A 199 7.35 2.60 4.09
C LEU A 199 8.31 3.60 3.42
N PHE A 200 8.14 4.90 3.69
CA PHE A 200 9.09 5.93 3.24
C PHE A 200 10.47 5.74 3.87
N LEU A 201 10.56 5.36 5.14
CA LEU A 201 11.84 5.09 5.81
C LEU A 201 12.55 3.88 5.20
N VAL A 202 11.82 2.80 4.93
CA VAL A 202 12.37 1.60 4.28
C VAL A 202 12.86 1.94 2.86
N ALA A 203 12.05 2.66 2.07
CA ALA A 203 12.43 3.09 0.72
C ALA A 203 13.65 4.02 0.73
N GLY A 204 13.70 4.96 1.69
CA GLY A 204 14.85 5.84 1.90
C GLY A 204 16.12 5.07 2.25
N GLY A 205 16.03 4.08 3.15
CA GLY A 205 17.13 3.18 3.46
C GLY A 205 17.64 2.42 2.24
N MET A 206 16.73 1.89 1.42
CA MET A 206 17.08 1.22 0.16
C MET A 206 17.77 2.17 -0.82
N ALA A 207 17.31 3.41 -0.95
CA ALA A 207 17.95 4.41 -1.80
C ALA A 207 19.39 4.72 -1.35
N LEU A 208 19.66 4.82 -0.04
CA LEU A 208 21.01 4.99 0.49
C LEU A 208 21.91 3.81 0.15
N ILE A 209 21.42 2.57 0.36
CA ILE A 209 22.17 1.35 0.03
C ILE A 209 22.52 1.32 -1.46
N VAL A 210 21.54 1.59 -2.33
CA VAL A 210 21.76 1.63 -3.78
C VAL A 210 22.77 2.70 -4.17
N SER A 211 22.73 3.88 -3.53
CA SER A 211 23.66 4.98 -3.80
C SER A 211 25.09 4.62 -3.42
N ILE A 212 25.29 3.93 -2.29
CA ILE A 212 26.60 3.44 -1.86
C ILE A 212 27.13 2.39 -2.84
N ILE A 213 26.30 1.41 -3.21
CA ILE A 213 26.69 0.35 -4.15
C ILE A 213 27.05 0.95 -5.52
N ALA A 214 26.24 1.87 -6.02
CA ALA A 214 26.48 2.58 -7.28
C ALA A 214 27.77 3.41 -7.26
N GLY A 215 28.07 4.07 -6.14
CA GLY A 215 29.29 4.87 -5.96
C GLY A 215 30.56 4.05 -5.75
N LEU A 216 30.44 2.78 -5.33
CA LEU A 216 31.60 1.97 -4.95
C LEU A 216 32.54 1.68 -6.13
N TYR A 217 31.99 1.28 -7.29
CA TYR A 217 32.78 1.02 -8.49
C TYR A 217 33.62 2.25 -8.94
N PRO A 218 33.03 3.43 -9.17
CA PRO A 218 33.80 4.61 -9.56
C PRO A 218 34.75 5.09 -8.46
N ALA A 219 34.37 4.97 -7.18
CA ALA A 219 35.25 5.29 -6.06
C ALA A 219 36.53 4.42 -6.04
N LEU A 220 36.38 3.12 -6.28
CA LEU A 220 37.51 2.20 -6.39
C LEU A 220 38.37 2.50 -7.62
N LYS A 221 37.74 2.87 -8.74
CA LYS A 221 38.44 3.27 -9.96
C LYS A 221 39.28 4.54 -9.73
N ALA A 222 38.70 5.56 -9.10
CA ALA A 222 39.38 6.80 -8.74
C ALA A 222 40.57 6.58 -7.80
N ALA A 223 40.39 5.75 -6.77
CA ALA A 223 41.41 5.46 -5.78
C ALA A 223 42.63 4.70 -6.35
N ARG A 224 42.48 4.06 -7.52
CA ARG A 224 43.54 3.30 -8.19
C ARG A 224 44.33 4.12 -9.22
N LEU A 225 43.93 5.36 -9.51
CA LEU A 225 44.67 6.23 -10.45
C LEU A 225 46.10 6.50 -9.95
N GLU A 226 47.08 6.32 -10.84
CA GLU A 226 48.48 6.58 -10.55
C GLU A 226 48.89 8.02 -10.91
N PRO A 227 49.68 8.71 -10.07
CA PRO A 227 50.09 10.09 -10.32
C PRO A 227 50.86 10.28 -11.63
N LEU A 228 51.68 9.28 -12.01
CA LEU A 228 52.52 9.33 -13.21
C LEU A 228 51.70 9.18 -14.50
N GLU A 229 50.62 8.41 -14.46
CA GLU A 229 49.75 8.17 -15.61
C GLU A 229 48.85 9.37 -15.90
N THR A 230 48.37 10.03 -14.84
CA THR A 230 47.46 11.18 -14.94
C THR A 230 48.14 12.47 -15.38
N LEU A 231 49.43 12.67 -15.07
CA LEU A 231 50.22 13.83 -15.50
C LEU A 231 50.75 13.72 -16.95
N ARG A 232 50.76 12.52 -17.53
CA ARG A 232 51.15 12.32 -18.95
C ARG A 232 50.02 12.59 -19.94
N LEU A 233 48.77 12.65 -19.45
CA LEU A 233 47.55 12.77 -20.25
C LEU A 233 46.95 14.19 -20.24
N GLY A 234 47.56 15.13 -19.51
CA GLY A 234 47.24 16.57 -19.56
C GLY A 234 48.34 17.35 -20.26
#